data_AF-A0A0F9GJG2-F1
#
_entry.id   AF-A0A0F9GJG2-F1
#
_cell.length_a   1.000
_cell.length_b   1.000
_cell.length_c   1.000
_cell.angle_alpha   90.00
_cell.angle_beta   90.00
_cell.angle_gamma   90.00
#
_symmetry.space_group_name_H-M   'P 1'
#
loop_
_entity.id
_entity.type
_entity.pdbx_description
1 polymer ?
#
loop_
_entity_poly.entity_id
_entity_poly.type
_entity_poly.pdbx_seq_one_letter_code
_entity_poly.pdbx_strand_id
1 'polypeptide(L)'
;MPLRERSVRYWIPNNLIPHTLEIHSAIDLKAKKIATQQNSGVHFFLSLFLTYNQILEYDVEIIFLKAMQLSNALINGEIDVFSMRNPYAQEAKSALGANAIEIFEPDIYNMVFNLSAKDKFLEYNPKIVVDIIRATIQAEEFIKENKGKAIQIIARV
;
A
#
# COMPACT_ATOMS: atom_id res chain seq x y z
N MET A 1 -25.87 -9.67 -20.99
CA MET A 1 -24.54 -10.33 -20.98
C MET A 1 -23.81 -9.84 -19.73
N PRO A 2 -23.53 -10.69 -18.73
CA PRO A 2 -22.89 -10.21 -17.52
C PRO A 2 -21.43 -9.87 -17.82
N LEU A 3 -21.01 -8.68 -17.39
CA LEU A 3 -19.62 -8.24 -17.41
C LEU A 3 -18.81 -9.26 -16.59
N ARG A 4 -18.02 -10.10 -17.24
CA ARG A 4 -17.00 -10.90 -16.56
C ARG A 4 -16.00 -9.91 -15.98
N GLU A 5 -16.02 -9.76 -14.66
CA GLU A 5 -15.07 -8.98 -13.90
C GLU A 5 -13.66 -9.53 -14.18
N ARG A 6 -12.94 -8.85 -15.08
CA ARG A 6 -11.49 -9.06 -15.28
C ARG A 6 -10.75 -8.15 -14.32
N SER A 7 -11.01 -8.26 -13.02
CA SER A 7 -10.18 -7.57 -12.04
C SER A 7 -8.85 -8.31 -11.97
N VAL A 8 -7.82 -7.74 -12.60
CA VAL A 8 -6.46 -8.14 -12.27
C VAL A 8 -6.18 -7.61 -10.89
N ARG A 9 -6.24 -8.51 -9.91
CA ARG A 9 -5.86 -8.23 -8.52
C ARG A 9 -4.36 -8.01 -8.49
N TYR A 10 -3.93 -6.77 -8.58
CA TYR A 10 -2.58 -6.39 -8.22
C TYR A 10 -2.53 -6.34 -6.70
N TRP A 11 -1.93 -7.38 -6.10
CA TRP A 11 -1.62 -7.38 -4.67
C TRP A 11 -0.53 -6.33 -4.43
N ILE A 12 -0.93 -5.15 -3.96
CA ILE A 12 0.00 -4.20 -3.34
C ILE A 12 -0.12 -4.42 -1.85
N PRO A 13 0.85 -5.10 -1.24
CA PRO A 13 0.78 -5.31 0.20
C PRO A 13 0.92 -3.97 0.91
N ASN A 14 -0.01 -3.73 1.81
CA ASN A 14 0.26 -2.83 2.92
C ASN A 14 0.87 -3.68 4.02
N ASN A 15 1.99 -3.22 4.56
CA ASN A 15 2.78 -4.01 5.47
C ASN A 15 3.09 -3.24 6.73
N LEU A 16 3.20 -3.98 7.82
CA LEU A 16 3.83 -3.50 9.03
C LEU A 16 5.28 -3.94 9.03
N ILE A 17 6.20 -2.99 9.19
CA ILE A 17 7.63 -3.27 9.30
C ILE A 17 8.13 -2.74 10.64
N PRO A 18 8.62 -3.63 11.53
CA PRO A 18 9.23 -3.24 12.78
C PRO A 18 10.65 -2.68 12.64
N HIS A 19 11.06 -1.85 13.59
CA HIS A 19 12.44 -1.37 13.75
C HIS A 19 13.34 -2.41 14.41
N THR A 20 12.80 -3.20 15.35
CA THR A 20 13.55 -4.19 16.11
C THR A 20 13.02 -5.60 15.84
N LEU A 21 13.88 -6.59 16.09
CA LEU A 21 13.49 -7.98 16.02
C LEU A 21 12.53 -8.36 17.15
N GLU A 22 12.40 -7.62 18.25
CA GLU A 22 11.50 -8.01 19.35
C GLU A 22 10.00 -8.05 18.98
N ILE A 23 9.64 -7.46 17.84
CA ILE A 23 8.27 -7.44 17.32
C ILE A 23 8.21 -8.44 16.15
N HIS A 24 7.63 -9.61 16.40
CA HIS A 24 7.57 -10.68 15.40
C HIS A 24 6.14 -10.97 14.92
N SER A 25 5.15 -10.53 15.68
CA SER A 25 3.74 -10.85 15.44
C SER A 25 2.82 -9.70 15.87
N ALA A 26 1.54 -9.80 15.52
CA ALA A 26 0.57 -8.75 15.82
C ALA A 26 0.45 -8.46 17.33
N ILE A 27 0.52 -9.48 18.20
CA ILE A 27 0.37 -9.29 19.65
C ILE A 27 1.48 -8.40 20.24
N ASP A 28 2.65 -8.37 19.62
CA ASP A 28 3.82 -7.60 20.05
C ASP A 28 3.68 -6.09 19.77
N LEU A 29 2.63 -5.70 19.04
CA LEU A 29 2.34 -4.30 18.72
C LEU A 29 1.77 -3.53 19.90
N LYS A 30 1.29 -4.20 20.96
CA LYS A 30 0.77 -3.51 22.15
C LYS A 30 1.86 -2.64 22.79
N ALA A 31 1.48 -1.44 23.18
CA ALA A 31 2.31 -0.35 23.67
C ALA A 31 3.41 0.14 22.70
N LYS A 32 3.31 -0.18 21.40
CA LYS A 32 4.25 0.30 20.37
C LYS A 32 3.76 1.57 19.68
N LYS A 33 4.72 2.35 19.19
CA LYS A 33 4.52 3.50 18.30
C LYS A 33 4.42 3.03 16.86
N ILE A 34 3.21 3.11 16.30
CA ILE A 34 2.93 2.71 14.92
C ILE A 34 2.68 3.95 14.08
N ALA A 35 3.52 4.20 13.09
CA ALA A 35 3.33 5.33 12.18
C ALA A 35 2.59 4.95 10.90
N THR A 36 1.72 5.83 10.42
CA THR A 36 1.02 5.67 9.15
C THR A 36 0.68 7.04 8.52
N GLN A 37 0.11 7.04 7.32
CA GLN A 37 -0.41 8.25 6.69
C GLN A 37 -1.89 8.44 7.03
N GLN A 38 -2.23 9.55 7.69
CA GLN A 38 -3.61 9.87 8.08
C GLN A 38 -4.59 9.85 6.89
N ASN A 39 -5.82 9.38 7.12
CA ASN A 39 -6.92 9.39 6.15
C ASN A 39 -6.58 8.76 4.79
N SER A 40 -5.82 7.66 4.81
CA SER A 40 -5.37 6.96 3.61
C SER A 40 -5.72 5.47 3.65
N GLY A 41 -5.52 4.76 2.54
CA GLY A 41 -5.70 3.30 2.48
C GLY A 41 -4.79 2.54 3.45
N VAL A 42 -3.59 3.05 3.76
CA VAL A 42 -2.68 2.42 4.74
C VAL A 42 -3.11 2.65 6.19
N HIS A 43 -3.78 3.76 6.47
CA HIS A 43 -4.41 4.00 7.77
C HIS A 43 -5.61 3.07 7.97
N PHE A 44 -6.48 2.97 6.97
CA PHE A 44 -7.62 2.04 7.03
C PHE A 44 -7.16 0.58 7.15
N PHE A 45 -6.11 0.19 6.42
CA PHE A 45 -5.49 -1.11 6.58
C PHE A 45 -5.00 -1.35 8.01
N LEU A 46 -4.31 -0.37 8.63
CA LEU A 46 -3.86 -0.48 10.02
C LEU A 46 -5.04 -0.69 10.96
N SER A 47 -6.13 0.07 10.82
CA SER A 47 -7.33 -0.11 11.65
C SER A 47 -7.93 -1.51 11.50
N LEU A 48 -7.99 -2.04 10.27
CA LEU A 48 -8.47 -3.42 10.01
C LEU A 48 -7.53 -4.46 10.62
N PHE A 49 -6.22 -4.28 10.47
CA PHE A 49 -5.20 -5.18 11.00
C PHE A 49 -5.30 -5.29 12.54
N LEU A 50 -5.39 -4.15 13.23
CA LEU A 50 -5.53 -4.11 14.69
C LEU A 50 -6.84 -4.79 15.12
N THR A 51 -7.95 -4.46 14.46
CA THR A 51 -9.28 -5.04 14.75
C THR A 51 -9.27 -6.56 14.57
N TYR A 52 -8.73 -7.05 13.46
CA TYR A 52 -8.64 -8.48 13.16
C TYR A 52 -7.83 -9.24 14.23
N ASN A 53 -6.75 -8.62 14.71
CA ASN A 53 -5.89 -9.16 15.76
C ASN A 53 -6.37 -8.87 17.19
N GLN A 54 -7.58 -8.32 17.35
CA GLN A 54 -8.16 -7.99 18.67
C GLN A 54 -7.27 -7.05 19.51
N ILE A 55 -6.58 -6.14 18.84
CA ILE A 55 -5.78 -5.08 19.44
C ILE A 55 -6.63 -3.82 19.41
N LEU A 56 -6.82 -3.21 20.57
CA LEU A 56 -7.62 -2.00 20.68
C LEU A 56 -6.76 -0.80 20.28
N GLU A 57 -7.38 0.22 19.69
CA GLU A 57 -6.64 1.38 19.20
C GLU A 57 -5.87 2.11 20.33
N TYR A 58 -6.39 2.06 21.56
CA TYR A 58 -5.71 2.60 22.74
C TYR A 58 -4.59 1.71 23.28
N ASP A 59 -4.47 0.46 22.81
CA ASP A 59 -3.34 -0.41 23.15
C ASP A 59 -2.08 -0.02 22.37
N VAL A 60 -2.16 0.92 21.42
CA VAL A 60 -1.04 1.36 20.57
C VAL A 60 -0.96 2.89 20.52
N GLU A 61 0.21 3.43 20.19
CA GLU A 61 0.36 4.86 19.91
C GLU A 61 0.43 5.07 18.39
N ILE A 62 -0.65 5.58 17.80
CA ILE A 62 -0.69 5.86 16.35
C ILE A 62 -0.12 7.25 16.07
N ILE A 63 0.93 7.30 15.24
CA ILE A 63 1.59 8.54 14.83
C ILE A 63 1.34 8.80 13.34
N PHE A 64 0.93 10.02 13.00
CA PHE A 64 0.68 10.39 11.61
C PHE A 64 1.86 11.16 11.02
N LEU A 65 2.48 10.60 10.00
CA LEU A 65 3.60 11.21 9.26
C LEU A 65 3.30 11.29 7.76
N LYS A 66 4.03 12.15 7.04
CA LYS A 66 4.01 12.12 5.58
C LYS A 66 4.71 10.85 5.10
N ALA A 67 4.27 10.33 3.95
CA ALA A 67 4.82 9.12 3.34
C ALA A 67 6.37 9.12 3.28
N MET A 68 6.97 10.23 2.85
CA MET A 68 8.43 10.39 2.72
C MET A 68 9.19 10.44 4.05
N GLN A 69 8.50 10.59 5.18
CA GLN A 69 9.11 10.65 6.51
C GLN A 69 9.12 9.29 7.21
N LEU A 70 8.22 8.38 6.83
CA LEU A 70 7.98 7.12 7.53
C LEU A 70 9.22 6.22 7.55
N SER A 71 9.87 6.01 6.39
CA SER A 71 11.06 5.15 6.30
C SER A 71 12.18 5.64 7.22
N ASN A 72 12.46 6.95 7.21
CA ASN A 72 13.51 7.55 8.04
C ASN A 72 13.17 7.54 9.53
N ALA A 73 11.92 7.84 9.89
CA ALA A 73 11.47 7.76 11.27
C ALA A 73 11.63 6.34 11.84
N LEU A 74 11.34 5.31 11.03
CA LEU A 74 11.59 3.93 11.41
C LEU A 74 13.09 3.69 11.60
N ILE A 75 13.92 4.00 10.60
CA ILE A 75 15.37 3.75 10.64
C ILE A 75 16.03 4.41 11.87
N ASN A 76 15.60 5.61 12.21
CA ASN A 76 16.12 6.38 13.35
C ASN A 76 15.58 5.89 14.72
N GLY A 77 14.64 4.94 14.75
CA GLY A 77 14.02 4.47 15.99
C GLY A 77 13.05 5.48 16.63
N GLU A 78 12.56 6.45 15.85
CA GLU A 78 11.54 7.41 16.33
C GLU A 78 10.16 6.75 16.48
N ILE A 79 9.96 5.64 15.75
CA ILE A 79 8.75 4.81 15.72
C ILE A 79 9.18 3.35 15.78
N ASP A 80 8.35 2.50 16.38
CA ASP A 80 8.65 1.06 16.52
C ASP A 80 8.24 0.28 15.26
N VAL A 81 7.15 0.71 14.62
CA VAL A 81 6.54 0.05 13.46
C VAL A 81 5.98 1.11 12.52
N PHE A 82 5.94 0.84 11.23
CA PHE A 82 5.14 1.65 10.30
C PHE A 82 4.24 0.81 9.40
N SER A 83 3.05 1.33 9.10
CA SER A 83 2.09 0.77 8.14
C SER A 83 2.15 1.56 6.83
N MET A 84 2.70 0.95 5.78
CA MET A 84 2.83 1.61 4.47
C MET A 84 2.94 0.63 3.29
N ARG A 85 2.71 1.17 2.09
CA ARG A 85 2.90 0.50 0.79
C ARG A 85 4.27 0.77 0.17
N ASN A 86 4.60 0.02 -0.89
CA ASN A 86 5.73 0.34 -1.77
C ASN A 86 5.60 1.75 -2.38
N PRO A 87 6.71 2.48 -2.61
CA PRO A 87 8.11 2.02 -2.47
C PRO A 87 8.68 2.11 -1.04
N TYR A 88 8.03 2.82 -0.11
CA TYR A 88 8.56 3.09 1.23
C TYR A 88 8.76 1.81 2.07
N ALA A 89 7.85 0.84 1.96
CA ALA A 89 8.03 -0.46 2.58
C ALA A 89 9.33 -1.15 2.11
N GLN A 90 9.62 -1.09 0.81
CA GLN A 90 10.85 -1.66 0.26
C GLN A 90 12.10 -0.86 0.67
N GLU A 91 12.01 0.47 0.74
CA GLU A 91 13.09 1.33 1.23
C GLU A 91 13.48 0.97 2.67
N ALA A 92 12.50 0.88 3.57
CA ALA A 92 12.73 0.49 4.95
C ALA A 92 13.32 -0.92 5.07
N LYS A 93 12.80 -1.91 4.32
CA LYS A 93 13.36 -3.27 4.27
C LYS A 93 14.82 -3.26 3.82
N SER A 94 15.13 -2.50 2.77
CA SER A 94 16.50 -2.39 2.25
C SER A 94 17.44 -1.76 3.26
N ALA A 95 16.98 -0.76 4.03
CA ALA A 95 17.79 -0.10 5.06
C ALA A 95 18.02 -0.99 6.29
N LEU A 96 17.00 -1.74 6.73
CA LEU A 96 17.08 -2.65 7.88
C LEU A 96 17.79 -3.97 7.55
N GLY A 97 17.85 -4.35 6.27
CA GLY A 97 18.53 -5.56 5.80
C GLY A 97 17.94 -6.82 6.43
N ALA A 98 18.79 -7.64 7.04
CA ALA A 98 18.39 -8.90 7.68
C ALA A 98 17.46 -8.71 8.90
N ASN A 99 17.37 -7.48 9.43
CA ASN A 99 16.49 -7.17 10.56
C ASN A 99 15.06 -6.82 10.13
N ALA A 100 14.81 -6.70 8.83
CA ALA A 100 13.48 -6.35 8.32
C ALA A 100 12.51 -7.53 8.49
N ILE A 101 11.48 -7.33 9.31
CA ILE A 101 10.34 -8.25 9.42
C ILE A 101 9.14 -7.59 8.74
N GLU A 102 8.33 -8.40 8.06
CA GLU A 102 7.08 -7.97 7.46
C GLU A 102 5.94 -8.71 8.16
N ILE A 103 5.08 -7.96 8.84
CA ILE A 103 3.87 -8.49 9.45
C ILE A 103 2.71 -8.13 8.51
N PHE A 104 1.99 -9.15 8.08
CA PHE A 104 0.92 -9.05 7.10
C PHE A 104 -0.18 -10.06 7.42
N GLU A 105 -1.44 -9.64 7.28
CA GLU A 105 -2.60 -10.52 7.34
C GLU A 105 -3.17 -10.68 5.93
N PRO A 106 -3.22 -11.91 5.39
CA PRO A 106 -3.83 -12.15 4.09
C PRO A 106 -5.33 -11.85 4.14
N ASP A 107 -5.86 -11.39 3.00
CA ASP A 107 -7.29 -11.26 2.72
C ASP A 107 -8.10 -10.28 3.60
N ILE A 108 -7.49 -9.59 4.58
CA ILE A 108 -8.20 -8.57 5.38
C ILE A 108 -8.41 -7.26 4.61
N TYR A 109 -7.61 -7.01 3.58
CA TYR A 109 -7.67 -5.76 2.82
C TYR A 109 -7.30 -5.98 1.36
N ASN A 110 -8.21 -5.60 0.47
CA ASN A 110 -7.99 -5.58 -0.97
C ASN A 110 -8.15 -4.14 -1.47
N MET A 111 -7.09 -3.61 -2.08
CA MET A 111 -7.10 -2.30 -2.70
C MET A 111 -7.24 -2.44 -4.22
N VAL A 112 -8.22 -1.75 -4.79
CA VAL A 112 -8.38 -1.60 -6.24
C VAL A 112 -8.16 -0.15 -6.64
N PHE A 113 -7.47 0.07 -7.75
CA PHE A 113 -7.36 1.39 -8.36
C PHE A 113 -8.47 1.57 -9.37
N ASN A 114 -9.24 2.64 -9.21
CA ASN A 114 -10.34 2.96 -10.10
C ASN A 114 -9.97 4.16 -10.96
N LEU A 115 -10.25 4.05 -12.27
CA LEU A 115 -10.25 5.20 -13.16
C LEU A 115 -11.61 5.89 -13.06
N SER A 116 -11.64 7.10 -12.49
CA SER A 116 -12.86 7.89 -12.32
C SER A 116 -12.74 9.24 -13.01
N ALA A 117 -13.84 9.73 -13.58
CA ALA A 117 -13.93 11.08 -14.15
C ALA A 117 -15.24 11.76 -13.71
N LYS A 118 -15.28 13.09 -13.79
CA LYS A 118 -16.49 13.86 -13.50
C LYS A 118 -17.55 13.63 -14.56
N ASP A 119 -18.83 13.61 -14.17
CA ASP A 119 -19.97 13.37 -15.09
C ASP A 119 -19.93 14.27 -16.32
N LYS A 120 -19.73 15.58 -16.12
CA LYS A 120 -19.60 16.54 -17.23
C LYS A 120 -18.49 16.16 -18.21
N PHE A 121 -17.35 15.66 -17.72
CA PHE A 121 -16.27 15.25 -18.61
C PHE A 121 -16.69 14.04 -19.45
N LEU A 122 -17.38 13.08 -18.84
CA LEU A 122 -17.89 11.89 -19.53
C LEU A 122 -18.90 12.25 -20.62
N GLU A 123 -19.82 13.17 -20.33
CA GLU A 123 -20.85 13.64 -21.26
C GLU A 123 -20.26 14.38 -22.47
N TYR A 124 -19.32 15.31 -22.23
CA TYR A 124 -18.76 16.13 -23.30
C TYR A 124 -17.64 15.43 -24.10
N ASN A 125 -17.02 14.38 -23.55
CA ASN A 125 -15.83 13.76 -24.15
C ASN A 125 -15.92 12.23 -24.31
N PRO A 126 -17.03 11.66 -24.81
CA PRO A 126 -17.23 10.21 -24.84
C PRO A 126 -16.15 9.48 -25.65
N LYS A 127 -15.68 10.08 -26.75
CA LYS A 127 -14.60 9.50 -27.56
C LYS A 127 -13.28 9.43 -26.79
N ILE A 128 -12.90 10.51 -26.09
CA ILE A 128 -11.67 10.57 -25.31
C ILE A 128 -11.71 9.52 -24.18
N VAL A 129 -12.86 9.38 -23.52
CA VAL A 129 -13.05 8.37 -22.47
C VAL A 129 -12.81 6.96 -23.01
N VAL A 130 -13.40 6.63 -24.16
CA VAL A 130 -13.20 5.31 -24.80
C VAL A 130 -11.73 5.10 -25.17
N ASP A 131 -11.05 6.12 -25.70
CA ASP A 131 -9.65 6.02 -26.09
C ASP A 131 -8.72 5.84 -24.87
N ILE A 132 -8.99 6.53 -23.75
CA ILE A 132 -8.26 6.32 -22.49
C ILE A 132 -8.46 4.90 -21.97
N ILE A 133 -9.69 4.37 -21.99
CA ILE A 133 -9.96 2.99 -21.55
C ILE A 133 -9.19 1.99 -22.42
N ARG A 134 -9.22 2.16 -23.75
CA ARG A 134 -8.44 1.29 -24.67
C ARG A 134 -6.94 1.38 -24.41
N ALA A 135 -6.41 2.59 -24.26
CA ALA A 135 -5.00 2.80 -23.94
C ALA A 135 -4.61 2.14 -22.60
N THR A 136 -5.50 2.17 -21.61
CA THR A 136 -5.29 1.53 -20.30
C THR A 136 -5.23 0.01 -20.43
N ILE A 137 -6.12 -0.59 -21.22
CA ILE A 137 -6.11 -2.04 -21.52
C ILE A 137 -4.82 -2.43 -22.25
N GLN A 138 -4.40 -1.65 -23.26
CA GLN A 138 -3.16 -1.88 -23.99
C GLN A 138 -1.92 -1.76 -23.08
N ALA A 139 -1.90 -0.78 -22.18
CA ALA A 139 -0.82 -0.63 -21.21
C ALA A 139 -0.76 -1.84 -20.25
N GLU A 140 -1.91 -2.35 -19.82
CA GLU A 140 -1.98 -3.55 -18.97
C GLU A 140 -1.44 -4.80 -19.68
N GLU A 141 -1.84 -5.02 -20.93
CA GLU A 141 -1.33 -6.11 -21.78
C GLU A 141 0.19 -5.97 -21.98
N PHE A 142 0.66 -4.76 -22.30
CA PHE A 142 2.09 -4.47 -22.41
C PHE A 142 2.87 -4.82 -21.14
N ILE A 143 2.38 -4.44 -19.95
CA ILE A 143 3.03 -4.75 -18.67
C ILE A 143 3.12 -6.27 -18.46
N LYS A 144 2.05 -7.02 -18.78
CA LYS A 144 2.02 -8.49 -18.65
C LYS A 144 3.06 -9.16 -19.54
N GLU A 145 3.17 -8.71 -20.79
CA GLU A 145 4.06 -9.29 -21.81
C GLU A 145 5.51 -8.79 -21.70
N ASN A 146 5.73 -7.59 -21.16
CA ASN A 146 7.02 -6.88 -21.19
C ASN A 146 7.48 -6.43 -19.79
N LYS A 147 7.33 -7.28 -18.75
CA LYS A 147 7.65 -6.95 -17.35
C LYS A 147 8.97 -6.19 -17.14
N GLY A 148 10.07 -6.65 -17.74
CA GLY A 148 11.38 -6.01 -17.61
C GLY A 148 11.42 -4.58 -18.15
N LYS A 149 10.80 -4.33 -19.31
CA LYS A 149 10.69 -2.98 -19.89
C LYS A 149 9.76 -2.10 -19.04
N ALA A 150 8.65 -2.65 -18.55
CA ALA A 150 7.73 -1.92 -17.68
C ALA A 150 8.42 -1.42 -16.39
N ILE A 151 9.24 -2.26 -15.75
CA ILE A 151 10.07 -1.87 -14.59
C ILE A 151 11.03 -0.73 -14.96
N GLN A 152 11.71 -0.82 -16.10
CA GLN A 152 12.62 0.24 -16.55
C GLN A 152 11.92 1.57 -16.83
N ILE A 153 10.66 1.54 -17.30
CA ILE A 153 9.88 2.75 -17.55
C ILE A 153 9.54 3.43 -16.23
N ILE A 154 8.99 2.69 -15.26
CA ILE A 154 8.57 3.29 -13.98
C ILE A 154 9.76 3.75 -13.12
N ALA A 155 10.92 3.11 -13.22
CA ALA A 155 12.13 3.49 -12.49
C ALA A 155 12.76 4.82 -12.94
N ARG A 156 12.28 5.43 -14.04
CA ARG A 156 12.75 6.74 -14.53
C ARG A 156 11.95 7.92 -14.01
N VAL A 157 10.84 7.67 -13.31
CA VAL A 157 9.86 8.68 -12.89
C VAL A 157 10.03 9.02 -11.41
#